data_AF-A0AAV5WYD6-F1
#
_entry.id   AF-A0AAV5WYD6-F1
#
_cell.length_a   1.000
_cell.length_b   1.000
_cell.length_c   1.000
_cell.angle_alpha   90.00
_cell.angle_beta   90.00
_cell.angle_gamma   90.00
#
_symmetry.space_group_name_H-M   'P 1'
#
loop_
_entity.id
_entity.type
_entity.pdbx_description
1 polymer ?
#
loop_
_entity_poly.entity_id
_entity_poly.type
_entity_poly.pdbx_seq_one_letter_code
_entity_poly.pdbx_strand_id
1 'polypeptide(L)'
;GAQNHLDNIFRCSIWVGNGFCTNTAYNVLVKQASCPTACKMGCPNTPSTAVDACLGDANANCAAWAAKAADPFCLSTTFASSSKFLYCCRTCAAEITPVGDCVIYNNARVRVSSLTNNAAIQAVPAGNTLFRTFVRSGCRLRLFAEATAAPATATPLQTVTGSTMFQAVQTAAAGALGVVCSCP
;
A
#
# COMPACT_ATOMS: atom_id res chain seq x y z
N GLY A 1 -2.74 21.18 -11.64
CA GLY A 1 -3.02 20.45 -12.90
C GLY A 1 -3.39 19.00 -12.65
N ALA A 2 -4.43 18.73 -11.85
CA ALA A 2 -4.91 17.37 -11.58
C ALA A 2 -5.93 16.86 -12.61
N GLN A 3 -6.35 17.71 -13.56
CA GLN A 3 -7.41 17.39 -14.53
C GLN A 3 -6.94 16.51 -15.71
N ASN A 4 -5.67 16.59 -16.13
CA ASN A 4 -5.21 15.89 -17.35
C ASN A 4 -5.00 14.37 -17.21
N HIS A 5 -5.06 13.80 -15.99
CA HIS A 5 -4.78 12.37 -15.79
C HIS A 5 -6.04 11.50 -15.89
N LEU A 6 -7.23 12.04 -15.58
CA LEU A 6 -8.49 11.30 -15.72
C LEU A 6 -8.93 11.21 -17.19
N ASP A 7 -8.67 12.26 -17.99
CA ASP A 7 -9.03 12.30 -19.42
C ASP A 7 -8.23 11.29 -20.26
N ASN A 8 -7.02 10.93 -19.84
CA ASN A 8 -6.16 9.98 -20.57
C ASN A 8 -6.55 8.51 -20.37
N ILE A 9 -7.08 8.13 -19.21
CA ILE A 9 -7.52 6.75 -18.94
C ILE A 9 -8.63 6.31 -19.91
N PHE A 10 -9.55 7.21 -20.26
CA PHE A 10 -10.65 6.91 -21.18
C PHE A 10 -10.20 6.67 -22.63
N ARG A 11 -9.00 7.15 -23.02
CA ARG A 11 -8.48 7.02 -24.39
C ARG A 11 -7.55 5.81 -24.55
N CYS A 12 -7.34 5.03 -23.49
CA CYS A 12 -6.40 3.92 -23.53
C CYS A 12 -6.73 2.87 -24.57
N SER A 13 -8.00 2.54 -24.80
CA SER A 13 -8.40 1.59 -25.86
C SER A 13 -7.91 2.04 -27.24
N ILE A 14 -8.04 3.33 -27.56
CA ILE A 14 -7.62 3.93 -28.83
C ILE A 14 -6.09 3.97 -28.90
N TRP A 15 -5.43 4.44 -27.84
CA TRP A 15 -3.97 4.59 -27.81
C TRP A 15 -3.27 3.24 -27.88
N VAL A 16 -3.73 2.25 -27.12
CA VAL A 16 -3.22 0.88 -27.17
C VAL A 16 -3.43 0.29 -28.57
N GLY A 17 -4.61 0.47 -29.17
CA GLY A 17 -4.89 0.06 -30.55
C GLY A 17 -3.94 0.69 -31.57
N ASN A 18 -3.49 1.92 -31.32
CA ASN A 18 -2.51 2.65 -32.14
C ASN A 18 -1.05 2.37 -31.76
N GLY A 19 -0.77 1.32 -30.97
CA GLY A 19 0.58 0.90 -30.63
C GLY A 19 1.26 1.72 -29.53
N PHE A 20 0.51 2.50 -28.74
CA PHE A 20 1.08 3.32 -27.65
C PHE A 20 1.96 2.52 -26.68
N CYS A 21 1.54 1.31 -26.31
CA CYS A 21 2.28 0.48 -25.35
C CYS A 21 3.61 -0.05 -25.89
N THR A 22 3.71 -0.29 -27.20
CA THR A 22 4.91 -0.82 -27.85
C THR A 22 5.79 0.27 -28.47
N ASN A 23 5.28 1.48 -28.65
CA ASN A 23 6.01 2.60 -29.23
C ASN A 23 7.19 3.05 -28.34
N THR A 24 8.42 3.02 -28.87
CA THR A 24 9.65 3.34 -28.14
C THR A 24 9.87 4.84 -27.93
N ALA A 25 9.15 5.71 -28.65
CA ALA A 25 9.18 7.16 -28.43
C ALA A 25 8.55 7.56 -27.09
N TYR A 26 7.65 6.73 -26.55
CA TYR A 26 7.13 6.89 -25.20
C TYR A 26 7.94 6.04 -24.24
N ASN A 27 8.55 6.68 -23.24
CA ASN A 27 9.22 5.94 -22.18
C ASN A 27 8.19 5.21 -21.29
N VAL A 28 8.70 4.26 -20.50
CA VAL A 28 7.86 3.41 -19.63
C VAL A 28 7.02 4.23 -18.65
N LEU A 29 7.55 5.33 -18.12
CA LEU A 29 6.83 6.20 -17.18
C LEU A 29 5.62 6.87 -17.84
N VAL A 30 5.74 7.33 -19.08
CA VAL A 30 4.61 7.92 -19.84
C VAL A 30 3.53 6.87 -20.11
N LYS A 31 3.95 5.63 -20.41
CA LYS A 31 3.02 4.51 -20.65
C LYS A 31 2.29 4.09 -19.37
N GLN A 32 3.01 3.97 -18.27
CA GLN A 32 2.44 3.73 -16.93
C GLN A 32 1.50 4.86 -16.51
N ALA A 33 1.84 6.11 -16.84
CA ALA A 33 1.04 7.26 -16.44
C ALA A 33 -0.28 7.38 -17.21
N SER A 34 -0.28 6.91 -18.46
CA SER A 34 -1.42 7.05 -19.35
C SER A 34 -2.33 5.83 -19.33
N CYS A 35 -1.77 4.62 -19.45
CA CYS A 35 -2.52 3.38 -19.67
C CYS A 35 -1.95 2.18 -18.89
N PRO A 36 -1.86 2.27 -17.55
CA PRO A 36 -1.17 1.27 -16.73
C PRO A 36 -1.76 -0.14 -16.89
N THR A 37 -3.09 -0.25 -16.89
CA THR A 37 -3.78 -1.55 -17.02
C THR A 37 -3.71 -2.09 -18.44
N ALA A 38 -3.97 -1.24 -19.43
CA ALA A 38 -4.08 -1.66 -20.84
C ALA A 38 -2.72 -2.00 -21.46
N CYS A 39 -1.65 -1.32 -21.04
CA CYS A 39 -0.29 -1.68 -21.43
C CYS A 39 0.30 -2.85 -20.65
N LYS A 40 -0.45 -3.43 -19.69
CA LYS A 40 0.03 -4.46 -18.74
C LYS A 40 1.29 -4.03 -17.98
N MET A 41 1.44 -2.72 -17.79
CA MET A 41 2.59 -2.12 -17.14
C MET A 41 2.21 -1.83 -15.69
N GLY A 42 2.22 -2.89 -14.87
CA GLY A 42 2.25 -2.80 -13.40
C GLY A 42 0.97 -2.39 -12.67
N CYS A 43 -0.22 -2.87 -13.04
CA CYS A 43 -1.36 -2.76 -12.12
C CYS A 43 -1.25 -3.78 -10.97
N PRO A 44 -1.41 -3.36 -9.70
CA PRO A 44 -1.70 -4.28 -8.61
C PRO A 44 -3.15 -4.75 -8.79
N ASN A 45 -3.35 -6.05 -9.02
CA ASN A 45 -4.55 -6.88 -8.77
C ASN A 45 -4.59 -8.17 -9.62
N THR A 46 -3.61 -8.39 -10.49
CA THR A 46 -3.33 -9.72 -11.06
C THR A 46 -1.87 -10.05 -10.81
N PRO A 47 -1.53 -11.25 -10.30
CA PRO A 47 -0.15 -11.73 -10.29
C PRO A 47 0.29 -11.92 -11.75
N SER A 48 0.76 -10.86 -12.38
CA SER A 48 1.53 -10.94 -13.60
C SER A 48 2.92 -11.39 -13.19
N THR A 49 3.33 -12.55 -13.66
CA THR A 49 4.71 -13.05 -13.57
C THR A 49 5.70 -12.16 -14.33
N ALA A 50 5.22 -11.20 -15.12
CA ALA A 50 5.98 -10.07 -15.63
C ALA A 50 5.71 -8.83 -14.77
N VAL A 51 6.41 -8.73 -13.64
CA VAL A 51 6.64 -7.47 -12.96
C VAL A 51 7.71 -6.75 -13.78
N ASP A 52 7.33 -5.95 -14.77
CA ASP A 52 8.25 -4.90 -15.21
C ASP A 52 8.34 -3.90 -14.06
N ALA A 53 9.40 -4.09 -13.27
CA ALA A 53 9.69 -3.42 -12.01
C ALA A 53 9.46 -1.92 -12.09
N CYS A 54 9.05 -1.30 -10.98
CA CYS A 54 9.05 0.16 -10.86
C CYS A 54 10.39 0.75 -11.30
N LEU A 55 10.48 1.24 -12.55
CA LEU A 55 11.73 1.74 -13.12
C LEU A 55 12.09 3.12 -12.58
N GLY A 56 11.13 3.85 -12.02
CA GLY A 56 11.33 5.17 -11.45
C GLY A 56 10.05 5.76 -10.89
N ASP A 57 10.16 6.97 -10.34
CA ASP A 57 9.00 7.78 -9.97
C ASP A 57 8.60 8.67 -11.15
N ALA A 58 7.29 8.78 -11.38
CA ALA A 58 6.77 9.69 -12.41
C ALA A 58 6.73 11.15 -11.92
N ASN A 59 6.75 11.38 -10.60
CA ASN A 59 6.75 12.71 -10.00
C ASN A 59 8.05 13.00 -9.22
N ALA A 60 8.64 14.17 -9.47
CA ALA A 60 9.87 14.59 -8.77
C ALA A 60 9.68 14.81 -7.25
N ASN A 61 8.45 15.01 -6.78
CA ASN A 61 8.15 15.26 -5.37
C ASN A 61 7.97 13.99 -4.53
N CYS A 62 8.16 12.79 -5.10
CA CYS A 62 7.84 11.53 -4.42
C CYS A 62 8.57 11.37 -3.08
N ALA A 63 9.86 11.70 -3.02
CA ALA A 63 10.62 11.68 -1.77
C ALA A 63 10.02 12.63 -0.70
N ALA A 64 9.68 13.87 -1.09
CA ALA A 64 9.09 14.86 -0.18
C ALA A 64 7.68 14.46 0.29
N TRP A 65 6.87 13.90 -0.62
CA TRP A 65 5.53 13.42 -0.31
C TRP A 65 5.53 12.18 0.57
N ALA A 66 6.47 11.25 0.37
CA ALA A 66 6.66 10.10 1.23
C ALA A 66 7.16 10.47 2.64
N ALA A 67 7.89 11.59 2.76
CA ALA A 67 8.43 12.07 4.04
C ALA A 67 7.42 12.87 4.90
N LYS A 68 6.23 13.23 4.39
CA LYS A 68 5.25 14.05 5.13
C LYS A 68 4.82 13.41 6.44
N ALA A 69 4.89 14.15 7.55
CA ALA A 69 4.57 13.67 8.89
C ALA A 69 3.16 13.08 9.04
N ALA A 70 2.11 13.84 8.72
CA ALA A 70 0.73 13.45 9.03
C ALA A 70 0.09 12.49 8.00
N ASP A 71 0.39 12.69 6.72
CA ASP A 71 -0.13 11.85 5.63
C ASP A 71 0.95 11.62 4.57
N PRO A 72 1.91 10.71 4.84
CA PRO A 72 2.93 10.35 3.87
C PRO A 72 2.27 9.61 2.71
N PHE A 73 2.58 10.03 1.49
CA PHE A 73 1.87 9.56 0.29
C PHE A 73 1.83 8.04 0.14
N CYS A 74 2.94 7.34 0.41
CA CYS A 74 2.99 5.87 0.32
C CYS A 74 2.10 5.16 1.35
N LEU A 75 1.88 5.76 2.53
CA LEU A 75 1.00 5.21 3.58
C LEU A 75 -0.34 5.94 3.67
N SER A 76 -0.69 6.73 2.64
CA SER A 76 -1.90 7.54 2.68
C SER A 76 -3.15 6.68 2.74
N THR A 77 -4.12 7.18 3.50
CA THR A 77 -5.43 6.58 3.70
C THR A 77 -6.47 7.00 2.66
N THR A 78 -6.11 7.97 1.80
CA THR A 78 -6.99 8.52 0.77
C THR A 78 -6.53 8.17 -0.64
N PHE A 79 -5.26 7.80 -0.82
CA PHE A 79 -4.72 7.35 -2.10
C PHE A 79 -4.64 5.82 -2.17
N ALA A 80 -5.29 5.25 -3.19
CA ALA A 80 -5.19 3.82 -3.51
C ALA A 80 -3.80 3.45 -4.06
N SER A 81 -3.48 2.15 -4.04
CA SER A 81 -2.21 1.64 -4.59
C SER A 81 -2.00 1.99 -6.07
N SER A 82 -3.07 2.13 -6.86
CA SER A 82 -3.00 2.59 -8.25
C SER A 82 -2.46 4.02 -8.37
N SER A 83 -2.92 4.94 -7.51
CA SER A 83 -2.39 6.31 -7.47
C SER A 83 -0.94 6.35 -7.01
N LYS A 84 -0.58 5.50 -6.03
CA LYS A 84 0.81 5.40 -5.55
C LYS A 84 1.74 4.90 -6.64
N PHE A 85 1.32 3.88 -7.37
CA PHE A 85 2.03 3.36 -8.54
C PHE A 85 2.16 4.43 -9.63
N LEU A 86 1.07 5.13 -9.94
CA LEU A 86 1.02 6.15 -10.98
C LEU A 86 2.05 7.27 -10.75
N TYR A 87 2.16 7.77 -9.53
CA TYR A 87 3.01 8.94 -9.24
C TYR A 87 4.39 8.56 -8.72
N CYS A 88 4.46 7.59 -7.80
CA CYS A 88 5.63 7.30 -6.98
C CYS A 88 5.92 5.81 -6.91
N CYS A 89 5.92 5.15 -8.08
CA CYS A 89 6.14 3.70 -8.19
C CYS A 89 7.36 3.24 -7.40
N ARG A 90 8.53 3.82 -7.68
CA ARG A 90 9.80 3.40 -7.07
C ARG A 90 9.83 3.75 -5.58
N THR A 91 9.40 4.95 -5.21
CA THR A 91 9.41 5.40 -3.82
C THR A 91 8.43 4.62 -2.94
N CYS A 92 7.27 4.24 -3.47
CA CYS A 92 6.22 3.52 -2.72
C CYS A 92 6.15 2.02 -3.04
N ALA A 93 7.20 1.44 -3.63
CA ALA A 93 7.17 0.07 -4.16
C ALA A 93 6.71 -0.96 -3.11
N ALA A 94 7.16 -0.81 -1.86
CA ALA A 94 6.79 -1.69 -0.76
C ALA A 94 5.32 -1.55 -0.33
N GLU A 95 4.71 -0.38 -0.54
CA GLU A 95 3.33 -0.07 -0.16
C GLU A 95 2.32 -0.34 -1.29
N ILE A 96 2.78 -0.36 -2.54
CA ILE A 96 1.94 -0.69 -3.70
C ILE A 96 1.62 -2.19 -3.72
N THR A 97 2.62 -3.03 -3.43
CA THR A 97 2.49 -4.48 -3.28
C THR A 97 3.01 -4.90 -1.91
N PRO A 98 2.25 -4.66 -0.82
CA PRO A 98 2.65 -5.07 0.51
C PRO A 98 2.88 -6.58 0.54
N VAL A 99 4.06 -6.99 0.98
CA VAL A 99 4.34 -8.40 1.30
C VAL A 99 3.65 -8.69 2.63
N GLY A 100 2.74 -9.67 2.62
CA GLY A 100 1.91 -10.04 3.77
C GLY A 100 0.42 -9.72 3.58
N ASP A 101 -0.39 -10.25 4.49
CA ASP A 101 -1.83 -10.03 4.57
C ASP A 101 -2.16 -8.78 5.42
N CYS A 102 -1.42 -8.58 6.50
CA CYS A 102 -1.47 -7.39 7.34
C CYS A 102 -0.07 -6.81 7.52
N VAL A 103 0.08 -5.51 7.28
CA VAL A 103 1.35 -4.79 7.39
C VAL A 103 1.17 -3.59 8.31
N ILE A 104 2.16 -3.32 9.15
CA ILE A 104 2.10 -2.28 10.18
C ILE A 104 3.33 -1.40 10.09
N TYR A 105 3.12 -0.09 10.14
CA TYR A 105 4.14 0.94 10.11
C TYR A 105 4.09 1.77 11.39
N ASN A 106 5.27 2.17 11.87
CA ASN A 106 5.39 3.12 12.97
C ASN A 106 5.32 4.59 12.47
N ASN A 107 5.31 5.53 13.41
CA ASN A 107 5.33 6.97 13.15
C ASN A 107 6.61 7.46 12.43
N ALA A 108 7.70 6.69 12.49
CA ALA A 108 8.90 6.90 11.69
C ALA A 108 8.79 6.34 10.25
N ARG A 109 7.61 5.82 9.84
CA ARG A 109 7.32 5.25 8.52
C ARG A 109 8.13 3.99 8.22
N VAL A 110 8.62 3.32 9.25
CA VAL A 110 9.31 2.04 9.13
C VAL A 110 8.29 0.93 9.31
N ARG A 111 8.33 -0.07 8.44
CA ARG A 111 7.54 -1.28 8.58
C ARG A 111 8.03 -2.07 9.80
N VAL A 112 7.18 -2.24 10.79
CA VAL A 112 7.51 -2.94 12.04
C VAL A 112 6.97 -4.35 12.09
N SER A 113 5.98 -4.66 11.26
CA SER A 113 5.41 -6.01 11.16
C SER A 113 4.84 -6.25 9.77
N SER A 114 5.00 -7.48 9.30
CA SER A 114 4.38 -8.04 8.10
C SER A 114 3.92 -9.44 8.48
N LEU A 115 2.61 -9.66 8.44
CA LEU A 115 1.95 -10.86 8.92
C LEU A 115 1.19 -11.49 7.76
N THR A 116 1.25 -12.80 7.66
CA THR A 116 0.20 -13.60 7.02
C THR A 116 -0.82 -14.03 8.06
N ASN A 117 -1.89 -14.70 7.64
CA ASN A 117 -2.86 -15.31 8.54
C ASN A 117 -2.18 -16.05 9.71
N ASN A 118 -2.52 -15.67 10.94
CA ASN A 118 -1.93 -16.24 12.15
C ASN A 118 -2.98 -16.39 13.25
N ALA A 119 -2.89 -17.49 14.00
CA ALA A 119 -3.83 -17.81 15.07
C ALA A 119 -3.42 -17.27 16.44
N ALA A 120 -2.12 -16.99 16.65
CA ALA A 120 -1.56 -16.54 17.93
C ALA A 120 -1.08 -15.08 17.85
N ILE A 121 -1.16 -14.35 18.97
CA ILE A 121 -0.64 -12.98 19.08
C ILE A 121 0.86 -12.99 18.75
N GLN A 122 1.25 -12.12 17.82
CA GLN A 122 2.65 -11.81 17.52
C GLN A 122 3.03 -10.52 18.22
N ALA A 123 4.18 -10.51 18.89
CA ALA A 123 4.67 -9.31 19.55
C ALA A 123 5.10 -8.25 18.53
N VAL A 124 4.78 -6.99 18.81
CA VAL A 124 5.33 -5.82 18.12
C VAL A 124 6.69 -5.49 18.74
N PRO A 125 7.74 -5.21 17.95
CA PRO A 125 9.02 -4.79 18.51
C PRO A 125 8.86 -3.57 19.44
N ALA A 126 9.48 -3.62 20.61
CA ALA A 126 9.38 -2.57 21.62
C ALA A 126 9.88 -1.20 21.10
N GLY A 127 9.38 -0.12 21.71
CA GLY A 127 9.78 1.26 21.37
C GLY A 127 9.14 1.83 20.11
N ASN A 128 8.20 1.11 19.48
CA ASN A 128 7.47 1.60 18.31
C ASN A 128 6.15 2.24 18.70
N THR A 129 5.85 3.39 18.09
CA THR A 129 4.51 3.98 18.09
C THR A 129 3.85 3.67 16.75
N LEU A 130 2.83 2.83 16.76
CA LEU A 130 2.10 2.42 15.55
C LEU A 130 1.35 3.61 14.93
N PHE A 131 1.30 3.66 13.60
CA PHE A 131 0.80 4.83 12.87
C PHE A 131 -0.15 4.46 11.74
N ARG A 132 0.28 3.59 10.82
CA ARG A 132 -0.52 3.16 9.67
C ARG A 132 -0.47 1.66 9.52
N THR A 133 -1.52 1.10 8.94
CA THR A 133 -1.58 -0.30 8.61
C THR A 133 -2.21 -0.52 7.23
N PHE A 134 -1.75 -1.55 6.53
CA PHE A 134 -2.44 -2.12 5.40
C PHE A 134 -3.00 -3.48 5.82
N VAL A 135 -4.27 -3.74 5.49
CA VAL A 135 -4.91 -5.04 5.71
C VAL A 135 -5.53 -5.43 4.38
N ARG A 136 -5.15 -6.58 3.83
CA ARG A 136 -5.69 -7.08 2.57
C ARG A 136 -7.20 -7.23 2.68
N SER A 137 -7.92 -6.87 1.62
CA SER A 137 -9.37 -7.12 1.53
C SER A 137 -9.70 -8.58 1.89
N GLY A 138 -10.72 -8.77 2.74
CA GLY A 138 -11.09 -10.07 3.32
C GLY A 138 -10.41 -10.39 4.64
N CYS A 139 -9.23 -9.84 4.93
CA CYS A 139 -8.53 -10.04 6.21
C CYS A 139 -8.97 -9.03 7.29
N ARG A 140 -8.59 -9.30 8.53
CA ARG A 140 -8.74 -8.41 9.69
C ARG A 140 -7.46 -8.39 10.50
N LEU A 141 -7.05 -7.20 10.94
CA LEU A 141 -5.96 -7.01 11.89
C LEU A 141 -6.55 -6.60 13.25
N ARG A 142 -6.09 -7.25 14.31
CA ARG A 142 -6.43 -6.91 15.70
C ARG A 142 -5.16 -6.48 16.42
N LEU A 143 -5.21 -5.34 17.09
CA LEU A 143 -4.13 -4.76 17.88
C LEU A 143 -4.44 -4.93 19.37
N PHE A 144 -3.47 -5.33 20.19
CA PHE A 144 -3.64 -5.68 21.61
C PHE A 144 -2.66 -4.91 22.49
N ALA A 145 -3.05 -4.69 23.76
CA ALA A 145 -2.18 -4.06 24.74
C ALA A 145 -1.07 -5.03 25.22
N GLU A 146 -1.29 -6.33 25.10
CA GLU A 146 -0.41 -7.40 25.56
C GLU A 146 0.44 -7.97 24.42
N ALA A 147 1.70 -8.29 24.69
CA ALA A 147 2.59 -8.94 23.71
C ALA A 147 2.35 -10.44 23.56
N THR A 148 1.86 -11.10 24.61
CA THR A 148 1.62 -12.55 24.66
C THR A 148 0.36 -12.85 25.47
N ALA A 149 -0.75 -13.10 24.79
CA ALA A 149 -1.97 -13.59 25.40
C ALA A 149 -2.68 -14.55 24.43
N ALA A 150 -3.61 -15.36 24.93
CA ALA A 150 -4.51 -16.10 24.06
C ALA A 150 -5.47 -15.09 23.37
N PRO A 151 -5.47 -14.99 22.03
CA PRO A 151 -6.25 -13.93 21.35
C PRO A 151 -7.76 -14.05 21.51
N ALA A 152 -8.27 -15.21 21.92
CA ALA A 152 -9.67 -15.40 22.26
C ALA A 152 -10.08 -14.73 23.58
N THR A 153 -9.14 -14.54 24.50
CA THR A 153 -9.40 -13.93 25.82
C THR A 153 -9.00 -12.46 25.88
N ALA A 154 -8.19 -11.98 24.93
CA ALA A 154 -7.74 -10.60 24.86
C ALA A 154 -8.74 -9.70 24.13
N THR A 155 -9.00 -8.51 24.70
CA THR A 155 -9.83 -7.49 24.06
C THR A 155 -8.92 -6.63 23.17
N PRO A 156 -9.22 -6.50 21.86
CA PRO A 156 -8.39 -5.70 20.97
C PRO A 156 -8.60 -4.21 21.23
N LEU A 157 -7.51 -3.46 21.31
CA LEU A 157 -7.49 -1.99 21.35
C LEU A 157 -8.10 -1.41 20.07
N GLN A 158 -7.86 -2.07 18.95
CA GLN A 158 -8.42 -1.71 17.65
C GLN A 158 -8.57 -2.96 16.79
N THR A 159 -9.67 -3.03 16.04
CA THR A 159 -9.85 -3.98 14.94
C THR A 159 -9.92 -3.20 13.64
N VAL A 160 -9.11 -3.61 12.67
CA VAL A 160 -8.96 -3.00 11.36
C VAL A 160 -9.39 -4.03 10.32
N THR A 161 -10.39 -3.70 9.50
CA THR A 161 -10.90 -4.62 8.47
C THR A 161 -10.24 -4.29 7.13
N GLY A 162 -9.97 -5.32 6.32
CA GLY A 162 -9.30 -5.20 5.04
C GLY A 162 -9.87 -4.13 4.10
N SER A 163 -8.98 -3.43 3.39
CA SER A 163 -9.32 -2.41 2.39
C SER A 163 -8.28 -2.40 1.26
N THR A 164 -8.55 -1.66 0.21
CA THR A 164 -7.61 -1.35 -0.87
C THR A 164 -6.63 -0.22 -0.50
N MET A 165 -6.88 0.45 0.63
CA MET A 165 -6.10 1.59 1.12
C MET A 165 -5.45 1.29 2.48
N PHE A 166 -4.43 2.07 2.82
CA PHE A 166 -3.90 2.08 4.17
C PHE A 166 -4.93 2.70 5.13
N GLN A 167 -4.81 2.36 6.40
CA GLN A 167 -5.74 2.77 7.44
C GLN A 167 -4.96 3.35 8.62
N ALA A 168 -5.61 4.29 9.32
CA ALA A 168 -5.04 4.89 10.52
C ALA A 168 -5.04 3.88 11.68
N VAL A 169 -3.94 3.83 12.41
CA VAL A 169 -3.95 3.32 13.77
C VAL A 169 -4.49 4.43 14.67
N GLN A 170 -5.52 4.11 15.46
CA GLN A 170 -6.11 5.06 16.39
C GLN A 170 -5.15 5.35 17.54
N THR A 171 -5.21 6.54 18.12
CA THR A 171 -4.33 6.97 19.22
C THR A 171 -4.32 5.97 20.38
N ALA A 172 -5.49 5.42 20.73
CA ALA A 172 -5.61 4.41 21.80
C ALA A 172 -4.89 3.08 21.51
N ALA A 173 -4.65 2.78 20.23
CA ALA A 173 -3.96 1.55 19.78
C ALA A 173 -2.52 1.81 19.31
N ALA A 174 -2.04 3.06 19.36
CA ALA A 174 -0.70 3.43 18.91
C ALA A 174 0.42 2.76 19.75
N GLY A 175 0.12 2.42 21.00
CA GLY A 175 1.03 1.68 21.91
C GLY A 175 0.80 0.17 21.95
N ALA A 176 0.12 -0.42 20.97
CA ALA A 176 -0.15 -1.85 20.97
C ALA A 176 1.15 -2.68 20.97
N LEU A 177 1.19 -3.71 21.83
CA LEU A 177 2.33 -4.59 22.02
C LEU A 177 2.18 -5.93 21.31
N GLY A 178 0.95 -6.29 20.89
CA GLY A 178 0.66 -7.54 20.22
C GLY A 178 -0.34 -7.39 19.09
N VAL A 179 -0.24 -8.27 18.08
CA VAL A 179 -1.03 -8.20 16.86
C VAL A 179 -1.44 -9.56 16.33
N VAL A 180 -2.61 -9.63 15.71
CA VAL A 180 -3.11 -10.82 15.00
C VAL A 180 -3.71 -10.42 13.66
N CYS A 181 -3.27 -11.09 12.60
CA CYS A 181 -3.86 -11.01 11.27
C CYS A 181 -4.69 -12.26 11.03
N SER A 182 -5.98 -12.10 10.75
CA SER A 182 -6.88 -13.21 10.43
C SER A 182 -7.44 -13.03 9.03
N CYS A 183 -7.26 -14.04 8.18
CA CYS A 183 -7.79 -14.09 6.83
C CYS A 183 -8.70 -15.31 6.65
N PRO A 184 -9.70 -15.23 5.76
CA PRO A 184 -10.53 -16.37 5.38
C PRO A 184 -9.73 -17.48 4.68
#